data_AF-A0AAV6UXY1-F1
#
_entry.id   AF-A0AAV6UXY1-F1
#
_cell.length_a   1.000
_cell.length_b   1.000
_cell.length_c   1.000
_cell.angle_alpha   90.00
_cell.angle_beta   90.00
_cell.angle_gamma   90.00
#
_symmetry.space_group_name_H-M   'P 1'
#
loop_
_entity.id
_entity.type
_entity.pdbx_description
1 polymer ?
#
loop_
_entity_poly.entity_id
_entity_poly.type
_entity_poly.pdbx_seq_one_letter_code
_entity_poly.pdbx_strand_id
1 'polypeptide(L)'
;MVITSSSFHQNHLSNGVIQLIIEAYTEEMLRELESVAEFQLSASQSSLLRQRMKSLYDHIRQHPALHQRYLWVGKGRPDIDPDIRTPPKKSRATSKRKRYLSEDDSEPATSHESQASPASQPAKKAAAFPAEEICKTNRQWEQINSTHDFYDNEVEVIQDSVQQYVFSYRCVAETGPCIGISPLYESECTERYGWMYMYYRRTDDPFRTPQWGFVAAPHHCACKITPKYIPDS
;
A
#
# COMPACT_ATOMS: atom_id res chain seq x y z
N MET A 1 3.24 7.33 -24.14
CA MET A 1 3.53 6.27 -23.17
C MET A 1 4.37 6.88 -22.05
N VAL A 2 3.76 7.28 -20.94
CA VAL A 2 4.48 7.81 -19.77
C VAL A 2 4.70 6.64 -18.81
N ILE A 3 5.94 6.39 -18.41
CA ILE A 3 6.25 5.39 -17.39
C ILE A 3 6.09 6.04 -16.02
N THR A 4 4.92 5.87 -15.40
CA THR A 4 4.65 6.26 -14.01
C THR A 4 5.44 5.37 -13.05
N SER A 5 6.74 5.63 -12.96
CA SER A 5 7.69 4.86 -12.17
C SER A 5 7.52 5.16 -10.68
N SER A 6 6.76 4.30 -10.00
CA SER A 6 6.72 4.22 -8.52
C SER A 6 8.11 4.09 -7.90
N SER A 7 9.05 3.46 -8.62
CA SER A 7 10.46 3.34 -8.24
C SER A 7 11.31 4.61 -8.45
N PHE A 8 10.83 5.66 -9.15
CA PHE A 8 11.56 6.93 -9.27
C PHE A 8 11.40 7.78 -8.01
N HIS A 9 10.16 7.93 -7.50
CA HIS A 9 9.86 8.80 -6.37
C HIS A 9 10.56 8.36 -5.07
N GLN A 10 10.67 7.05 -4.82
CA GLN A 10 11.36 6.51 -3.64
C GLN A 10 12.85 6.88 -3.61
N ASN A 11 13.52 6.98 -4.77
CA ASN A 11 14.94 7.31 -4.85
C ASN A 11 15.23 8.80 -4.66
N HIS A 12 14.27 9.69 -4.92
CA HIS A 12 14.43 11.11 -4.64
C HIS A 12 14.12 11.45 -3.17
N LEU A 13 13.18 10.74 -2.52
CA LEU A 13 12.89 10.87 -1.09
C LEU A 13 13.97 10.29 -0.15
N SER A 14 14.90 9.50 -0.68
CA SER A 14 16.05 8.99 0.10
C SER A 14 17.27 9.91 0.07
N ASN A 15 17.33 10.87 -0.86
CA ASN A 15 18.44 11.79 -1.07
C ASN A 15 18.12 13.21 -0.55
N GLY A 16 19.07 13.86 0.13
CA GLY A 16 18.90 15.18 0.76
C GLY A 16 18.63 16.35 -0.22
N VAL A 17 18.61 16.10 -1.53
CA VAL A 17 18.22 17.07 -2.56
C VAL A 17 16.84 17.69 -2.26
N ILE A 18 15.86 16.93 -1.79
CA ILE A 18 14.53 17.48 -1.45
C ILE A 18 14.60 18.41 -0.24
N GLN A 19 15.41 18.09 0.77
CA GLN A 19 15.65 18.99 1.90
C GLN A 19 16.30 20.31 1.45
N LEU A 20 17.32 20.25 0.58
CA LEU A 20 17.97 21.44 0.04
C LEU A 20 17.02 22.32 -0.81
N ILE A 21 16.09 21.71 -1.55
CA ILE A 21 15.05 22.45 -2.29
C ILE A 21 14.09 23.15 -1.32
N ILE A 22 13.65 22.48 -0.25
CA ILE A 22 12.79 23.05 0.79
C ILE A 22 13.50 24.20 1.52
N GLU A 23 14.77 24.04 1.88
CA GLU A 23 15.56 25.08 2.53
C GLU A 23 15.75 26.29 1.61
N ALA A 24 16.17 26.11 0.35
CA ALA A 24 16.35 27.20 -0.61
C ALA A 24 15.06 28.00 -0.86
N TYR A 25 13.93 27.31 -1.06
CA TYR A 25 12.62 27.95 -1.25
C TYR A 25 12.13 28.70 0.00
N THR A 26 12.52 28.23 1.20
CA THR A 26 12.20 28.91 2.46
C THR A 26 12.97 30.23 2.60
N GLU A 27 14.25 30.26 2.22
CA GLU A 27 15.05 31.50 2.24
C GLU A 27 14.55 32.51 1.20
N GLU A 28 14.14 32.05 0.02
CA GLU A 28 13.54 32.89 -1.03
C GLU A 28 12.22 33.53 -0.56
N MET A 29 11.30 32.72 -0.04
CA MET A 29 10.02 33.18 0.52
C MET A 29 10.20 34.17 1.68
N LEU A 30 11.15 33.94 2.57
CA LEU A 30 11.44 34.84 3.69
C LEU A 30 11.98 36.20 3.19
N ARG A 31 12.90 36.19 2.22
CA ARG A 31 13.41 37.42 1.58
C ARG A 31 12.30 38.21 0.89
N GLU A 32 11.33 37.54 0.27
CA GLU A 32 10.17 38.20 -0.34
C GLU A 32 9.25 38.83 0.72
N LEU A 33 8.94 38.12 1.81
CA LEU A 33 8.13 38.64 2.92
C LEU A 33 8.82 39.83 3.63
N GLU A 34 10.14 39.75 3.85
CA GLU A 34 10.94 40.84 4.43
C GLU A 34 11.00 42.09 3.53
N SER A 35 10.83 41.92 2.20
CA SER A 35 10.80 43.03 1.24
C SER A 35 9.49 43.83 1.25
N VAL A 36 8.40 43.29 1.81
CA VAL A 36 7.09 43.94 1.86
C VAL A 36 6.78 44.38 3.30
N ALA A 37 6.72 45.70 3.52
CA ALA A 37 6.56 46.28 4.86
C ALA A 37 5.34 45.77 5.64
N GLU A 38 4.26 45.39 4.96
CA GLU A 38 3.03 44.87 5.55
C GLU A 38 3.15 43.41 6.06
N PHE A 39 4.16 42.66 5.60
CA PHE A 39 4.36 41.24 5.92
C PHE A 39 5.68 40.96 6.66
N GLN A 40 6.31 41.99 7.23
CA GLN A 40 7.56 41.84 7.98
C GLN A 40 7.35 40.96 9.22
N LEU A 41 7.87 39.73 9.15
CA LEU A 41 7.94 38.81 10.25
C LEU A 41 8.97 39.29 11.28
N SER A 42 8.63 39.19 12.57
CA SER A 42 9.62 39.36 13.63
C SER A 42 10.68 38.26 13.57
N ALA A 43 11.89 38.54 14.08
CA ALA A 43 13.01 37.59 14.03
C ALA A 43 12.69 36.21 14.67
N SER A 44 11.81 36.16 15.67
CA SER A 44 11.32 34.91 16.26
C SER A 44 10.34 34.15 15.35
N GLN A 45 9.49 34.85 14.60
CA GLN A 45 8.62 34.24 13.58
C GLN A 45 9.43 33.69 12.41
N SER A 46 10.39 34.45 11.87
CA SER A 46 11.28 33.97 10.79
C SER A 46 12.13 32.77 11.25
N SER A 47 12.63 32.79 12.50
CA SER A 47 13.37 31.67 13.09
C SER A 47 12.49 30.41 13.24
N LEU A 48 11.25 30.57 13.75
CA LEU A 48 10.29 29.47 13.88
C LEU A 48 9.91 28.88 12.51
N LEU A 49 9.71 29.72 11.48
CA LEU A 49 9.42 29.24 10.12
C LEU A 49 10.60 28.44 9.55
N ARG A 50 11.83 28.96 9.66
CA ARG A 50 13.06 28.23 9.27
C ARG A 50 13.17 26.87 9.98
N GLN A 51 12.88 26.81 11.28
CA GLN A 51 12.89 25.55 12.04
C GLN A 51 11.81 24.57 11.54
N ARG A 52 10.58 25.04 11.32
CA ARG A 52 9.47 24.20 10.83
C ARG A 52 9.73 23.67 9.42
N MET A 53 10.19 24.52 8.51
CA MET A 53 10.48 24.12 7.13
C MET A 53 11.65 23.14 7.05
N LYS A 54 12.68 23.26 7.90
CA LYS A 54 13.74 22.23 8.01
C LYS A 54 13.19 20.87 8.43
N SER A 55 12.23 20.84 9.37
CA SER A 55 11.57 19.59 9.77
C SER A 55 10.57 19.03 8.73
N LEU A 56 10.20 19.80 7.71
CA LEU A 56 9.18 19.41 6.72
C LEU A 56 9.63 18.22 5.86
N TYR A 57 10.91 18.12 5.52
CA TYR A 57 11.45 17.00 4.75
C TYR A 57 11.27 15.66 5.49
N ASP A 58 11.67 15.60 6.77
CA ASP A 58 11.50 14.40 7.60
C ASP A 58 10.01 14.09 7.85
N HIS A 59 9.20 15.12 8.11
CA HIS A 59 7.75 14.97 8.27
C HIS A 59 7.10 14.34 7.03
N ILE A 60 7.40 14.84 5.83
CA ILE A 60 6.92 14.27 4.56
C ILE A 60 7.45 12.85 4.38
N ARG A 61 8.76 12.63 4.54
CA ARG A 61 9.42 11.35 4.32
C ARG A 61 8.89 10.23 5.22
N GLN A 62 8.47 10.56 6.44
CA GLN A 62 7.92 9.62 7.43
C GLN A 62 6.39 9.56 7.41
N HIS A 63 5.72 10.31 6.52
CA HIS A 63 4.27 10.43 6.50
C HIS A 63 3.59 9.12 6.07
N PRO A 64 2.71 8.50 6.88
CA PRO A 64 2.19 7.15 6.63
C PRO A 64 1.50 6.99 5.26
N ALA A 65 0.87 8.04 4.74
CA ALA A 65 0.19 8.01 3.44
C ALA A 65 1.12 7.64 2.27
N LEU A 66 2.43 7.93 2.34
CA LEU A 66 3.39 7.62 1.29
C LEU A 66 3.73 6.11 1.16
N HIS A 67 3.28 5.29 2.12
CA HIS A 67 3.61 3.86 2.17
C HIS A 67 2.40 2.96 1.82
N GLN A 68 1.28 3.55 1.42
CA GLN A 68 0.04 2.83 1.14
C GLN A 68 -0.06 2.44 -0.34
N ARG A 69 -0.18 1.14 -0.61
CA ARG A 69 -0.32 0.57 -1.98
C ARG A 69 -1.69 0.85 -2.62
N TYR A 70 -2.71 1.08 -1.79
CA TYR A 70 -4.12 1.16 -2.19
C TYR A 70 -4.72 2.56 -2.03
N LEU A 71 -3.91 3.58 -1.74
CA LEU A 71 -4.29 5.00 -1.80
C LEU A 71 -3.65 5.63 -3.04
N TRP A 72 -4.40 6.48 -3.72
CA TRP A 72 -3.88 7.35 -4.78
C TRP A 72 -4.39 8.77 -4.58
N VAL A 73 -3.49 9.75 -4.68
CA VAL A 73 -3.81 11.17 -4.54
C VAL A 73 -3.39 11.90 -5.82
N GLY A 74 -4.33 12.59 -6.47
CA GLY A 74 -4.06 13.22 -7.77
C GLY A 74 -5.23 14.00 -8.35
N LYS A 75 -5.18 14.29 -9.66
CA LYS A 75 -6.21 15.02 -10.43
C LYS A 75 -7.25 14.11 -11.11
N GLY A 76 -7.30 12.84 -10.71
CA GLY A 76 -8.18 11.85 -11.32
C GLY A 76 -7.78 10.41 -10.99
N ARG A 77 -8.71 9.49 -11.27
CA ARG A 77 -8.59 8.06 -11.00
C ARG A 77 -7.41 7.42 -11.74
N PRO A 78 -6.59 6.57 -11.07
CA PRO A 78 -5.47 5.91 -11.72
C PRO A 78 -5.90 4.69 -12.55
N ASP A 79 -5.12 4.37 -13.58
CA ASP A 79 -5.33 3.24 -14.51
C ASP A 79 -4.33 2.09 -14.24
N ILE A 80 -4.17 1.75 -12.96
CA ILE A 80 -3.27 0.69 -12.47
C ILE A 80 -3.97 -0.16 -11.42
N ASP A 81 -4.24 -1.44 -11.71
CA ASP A 81 -4.62 -2.41 -10.67
C ASP A 81 -3.39 -2.66 -9.78
N PRO A 82 -3.42 -2.26 -8.49
CA PRO A 82 -2.27 -2.41 -7.62
C PRO A 82 -1.93 -3.89 -7.35
N ASP A 83 -2.90 -4.80 -7.42
CA ASP A 83 -2.73 -6.24 -7.17
C ASP A 83 -2.09 -7.00 -8.32
N ILE A 84 -2.22 -6.50 -9.56
CA ILE A 84 -1.49 -7.05 -10.69
C ILE A 84 0.00 -6.80 -10.46
N ARG A 85 0.67 -7.80 -9.88
CA ARG A 85 2.13 -7.90 -9.84
C ARG A 85 2.62 -7.91 -11.28
N THR A 86 3.07 -6.75 -11.79
CA THR A 86 3.91 -6.70 -12.98
C THR A 86 5.04 -7.70 -12.77
N PRO A 87 5.17 -8.74 -13.63
CA PRO A 87 6.15 -9.79 -13.40
C PRO A 87 7.53 -9.14 -13.34
N PRO A 88 8.38 -9.47 -12.35
CA PRO A 88 9.69 -8.85 -12.23
C PRO A 88 10.43 -9.04 -13.55
N LYS A 89 10.77 -7.91 -14.22
CA LYS A 89 11.50 -7.91 -15.49
C LYS A 89 12.70 -8.82 -15.32
N LYS A 90 12.71 -9.97 -16.01
CA LYS A 90 13.66 -11.05 -15.78
C LYS A 90 15.09 -10.49 -15.81
N SER A 91 15.66 -10.27 -14.64
CA SER A 91 17.06 -9.88 -14.53
C SER A 91 17.86 -11.00 -15.16
N ARG A 92 18.66 -10.67 -16.18
CA ARG A 92 19.57 -11.63 -16.79
C ARG A 92 20.65 -11.97 -15.77
N ALA A 93 20.35 -12.93 -14.90
CA ALA A 93 21.30 -13.53 -13.97
C ALA A 93 22.40 -14.19 -14.81
N THR A 94 23.47 -13.45 -15.07
CA THR A 94 24.56 -13.88 -15.93
C THR A 94 25.28 -15.06 -15.30
N SER A 95 25.29 -16.19 -16.02
CA SER A 95 26.06 -17.37 -15.64
C SER A 95 27.53 -17.01 -15.39
N LYS A 96 28.03 -17.34 -14.18
CA LYS A 96 29.46 -17.52 -13.84
C LYS A 96 29.68 -18.05 -12.40
N ARG A 97 29.09 -19.20 -12.05
CA ARG A 97 29.56 -19.96 -10.87
C ARG A 97 30.85 -20.70 -11.22
N LYS A 98 32.00 -20.00 -11.14
CA LYS A 98 33.31 -20.62 -11.42
C LYS A 98 33.66 -21.58 -10.28
N ARG A 99 34.06 -22.81 -10.62
CA ARG A 99 34.49 -23.87 -9.68
C ARG A 99 35.99 -23.72 -9.39
N TYR A 100 36.37 -23.89 -8.13
CA TYR A 100 37.70 -24.33 -7.72
C TYR A 100 37.54 -25.38 -6.60
N LEU A 101 38.35 -26.44 -6.69
CA LEU A 101 38.82 -27.23 -5.55
C LEU A 101 40.23 -26.64 -5.19
N SER A 102 40.95 -27.01 -4.13
CA SER A 102 40.87 -28.17 -3.20
C SER A 102 41.45 -27.76 -1.82
N GLU A 103 41.94 -28.57 -0.86
CA GLU A 103 42.26 -30.02 -0.70
C GLU A 103 42.17 -30.38 0.83
N ASP A 104 42.86 -31.44 1.29
CA ASP A 104 43.18 -31.83 2.69
C ASP A 104 42.02 -32.17 3.67
N ASP A 105 42.04 -33.28 4.43
CA ASP A 105 43.01 -34.39 4.56
C ASP A 105 42.30 -35.70 5.02
N SER A 106 42.94 -36.85 4.76
CA SER A 106 42.84 -38.16 5.43
C SER A 106 41.73 -39.17 5.07
N GLU A 107 42.17 -40.44 4.98
CA GLU A 107 41.56 -41.65 4.39
C GLU A 107 41.28 -42.74 5.48
N PRO A 108 40.91 -44.01 5.18
CA PRO A 108 40.17 -44.61 4.04
C PRO A 108 39.07 -45.65 4.46
N ALA A 109 38.18 -46.05 3.53
CA ALA A 109 37.47 -47.35 3.59
C ALA A 109 36.84 -47.84 2.25
N THR A 110 37.57 -48.69 1.51
CA THR A 110 37.10 -49.75 0.57
C THR A 110 35.89 -49.55 -0.39
N SER A 111 36.24 -49.29 -1.67
CA SER A 111 36.05 -50.19 -2.84
C SER A 111 34.74 -50.29 -3.66
N HIS A 112 34.89 -50.14 -4.99
CA HIS A 112 34.06 -50.57 -6.16
C HIS A 112 32.60 -50.05 -6.27
N GLU A 113 32.32 -49.14 -7.22
CA GLU A 113 31.81 -49.40 -8.61
C GLU A 113 30.36 -49.93 -8.66
N SER A 114 29.44 -49.35 -9.44
CA SER A 114 29.59 -48.91 -10.85
C SER A 114 28.87 -47.60 -11.20
N GLN A 115 29.02 -47.15 -12.46
CA GLN A 115 28.58 -45.84 -12.97
C GLN A 115 27.08 -45.79 -13.36
N ALA A 116 26.40 -44.68 -13.03
CA ALA A 116 25.23 -44.19 -13.76
C ALA A 116 25.09 -42.67 -13.61
N SER A 117 24.91 -41.95 -14.72
CA SER A 117 24.64 -40.49 -14.73
C SER A 117 23.14 -40.18 -14.53
N PRO A 118 22.78 -38.96 -14.10
CA PRO A 118 21.49 -38.74 -13.45
C PRO A 118 20.30 -38.79 -14.43
N ALA A 119 19.35 -39.67 -14.14
CA ALA A 119 18.00 -39.54 -14.66
C ALA A 119 17.41 -38.21 -14.17
N SER A 120 17.17 -37.27 -15.08
CA SER A 120 16.56 -35.98 -14.77
C SER A 120 15.16 -36.21 -14.22
N GLN A 121 14.98 -36.10 -12.90
CA GLN A 121 13.66 -36.20 -12.29
C GLN A 121 12.76 -35.14 -12.93
N PRO A 122 11.65 -35.51 -13.60
CA PRO A 122 10.73 -34.52 -14.12
C PRO A 122 10.19 -33.75 -12.93
N ALA A 123 10.44 -32.42 -12.91
CA ALA A 123 9.96 -31.57 -11.84
C ALA A 123 8.45 -31.75 -11.73
N LYS A 124 8.00 -32.38 -10.63
CA LYS A 124 6.58 -32.62 -10.37
C LYS A 124 5.90 -31.27 -10.35
N LYS A 125 5.22 -30.92 -11.45
CA LYS A 125 4.25 -29.83 -11.46
C LYS A 125 3.24 -30.18 -10.37
N ALA A 126 3.32 -29.49 -9.24
CA ALA A 126 2.31 -29.61 -8.20
C ALA A 126 0.95 -29.39 -8.88
N ALA A 127 -0.03 -30.24 -8.56
CA ALA A 127 -1.37 -30.14 -9.11
C ALA A 127 -1.98 -28.83 -8.58
N ALA A 128 -1.86 -27.77 -9.37
CA ALA A 128 -2.53 -26.50 -9.11
C ALA A 128 -4.01 -26.70 -9.40
N PHE A 129 -4.76 -27.13 -8.38
CA PHE A 129 -6.22 -27.11 -8.41
C PHE A 129 -6.68 -25.67 -8.70
N PRO A 130 -7.72 -25.48 -9.54
CA PRO A 130 -8.29 -24.16 -9.75
C PRO A 130 -8.81 -23.62 -8.41
N ALA A 131 -8.32 -22.44 -8.01
CA ALA A 131 -8.85 -21.72 -6.86
C ALA A 131 -9.90 -20.71 -7.35
N GLU A 132 -11.08 -20.75 -6.75
CA GLU A 132 -12.18 -19.83 -7.03
C GLU A 132 -12.54 -19.04 -5.76
N GLU A 133 -12.99 -17.79 -5.92
CA GLU A 133 -13.45 -16.98 -4.79
C GLU A 133 -14.84 -17.44 -4.32
N ILE A 134 -14.97 -17.77 -3.03
CA ILE A 134 -16.25 -18.12 -2.38
C ILE A 134 -17.29 -17.00 -2.53
N CYS A 135 -16.82 -15.75 -2.54
CA CYS A 135 -17.60 -14.54 -2.76
C CYS A 135 -16.94 -13.74 -3.88
N LYS A 136 -17.66 -13.49 -4.98
CA LYS A 136 -17.12 -12.76 -6.14
C LYS A 136 -16.89 -11.29 -5.81
N THR A 137 -15.66 -10.82 -6.02
CA THR A 137 -15.23 -9.47 -5.68
C THR A 137 -15.06 -8.59 -6.93
N ASN A 138 -15.72 -7.43 -6.96
CA ASN A 138 -15.38 -6.34 -7.88
C ASN A 138 -14.23 -5.52 -7.26
N ARG A 139 -13.21 -5.19 -8.05
CA ARG A 139 -12.00 -4.48 -7.58
C ARG A 139 -11.77 -3.24 -8.43
N GLN A 140 -11.82 -2.05 -7.83
CA GLN A 140 -11.83 -0.79 -8.56
C GLN A 140 -11.20 0.35 -7.74
N TRP A 141 -10.78 1.42 -8.42
CA TRP A 141 -10.50 2.68 -7.74
C TRP A 141 -11.78 3.51 -7.61
N GLU A 142 -12.15 3.89 -6.39
CA GLU A 142 -13.30 4.74 -6.09
C GLU A 142 -12.93 5.89 -5.14
N GLN A 143 -13.76 6.93 -5.09
CA GLN A 143 -13.68 7.98 -4.08
C GLN A 143 -14.64 7.63 -2.95
N ILE A 144 -14.15 7.66 -1.73
CA ILE A 144 -14.96 7.64 -0.51
C ILE A 144 -15.14 9.10 -0.12
N ASN A 145 -16.39 9.53 0.15
CA ASN A 145 -16.72 10.92 0.47
C ASN A 145 -17.13 11.09 1.93
N SER A 146 -18.03 10.23 2.44
CA SER A 146 -18.28 10.05 3.88
C SER A 146 -17.97 8.60 4.26
N THR A 147 -17.47 8.40 5.48
CA THR A 147 -17.17 7.11 6.13
C THR A 147 -17.01 7.35 7.65
N HIS A 148 -16.45 6.39 8.40
CA HIS A 148 -16.09 6.56 9.80
C HIS A 148 -14.58 6.51 10.05
N ASP A 149 -14.10 7.16 11.12
CA ASP A 149 -12.73 7.02 11.62
C ASP A 149 -12.54 5.81 12.55
N PHE A 150 -11.30 5.60 13.00
CA PHE A 150 -10.93 4.50 13.90
C PHE A 150 -11.70 4.48 15.24
N TYR A 151 -12.40 5.57 15.59
CA TYR A 151 -13.20 5.70 16.81
C TYR A 151 -14.72 5.79 16.52
N ASP A 152 -15.14 5.37 15.32
CA ASP A 152 -16.54 5.33 14.85
C ASP A 152 -17.23 6.71 14.74
N ASN A 153 -16.45 7.80 14.63
CA ASN A 153 -17.01 9.13 14.32
C ASN A 153 -17.23 9.26 12.81
N GLU A 154 -18.31 9.90 12.37
CA GLU A 154 -18.51 10.22 10.96
C GLU A 154 -17.49 11.27 10.47
N VAL A 155 -16.91 11.01 9.30
CA VAL A 155 -15.86 11.83 8.69
C VAL A 155 -16.08 12.05 7.21
N GLU A 156 -15.81 13.28 6.77
CA GLU A 156 -15.83 13.69 5.38
C GLU A 156 -14.40 13.67 4.82
N VAL A 157 -14.14 12.82 3.83
CA VAL A 157 -12.85 12.74 3.14
C VAL A 157 -12.71 13.91 2.18
N ILE A 158 -11.59 14.63 2.26
CA ILE A 158 -11.41 15.90 1.53
C ILE A 158 -10.99 15.61 0.08
N GLN A 159 -11.68 16.23 -0.88
CA GLN A 159 -11.52 15.98 -2.32
C GLN A 159 -11.23 17.28 -3.13
N ASP A 160 -11.01 18.41 -2.44
CA ASP A 160 -11.11 19.77 -3.00
C ASP A 160 -9.99 20.12 -4.00
N SER A 161 -8.74 20.23 -3.53
CA SER A 161 -7.58 20.65 -4.34
C SER A 161 -6.85 19.49 -5.01
N VAL A 162 -6.95 18.31 -4.41
CA VAL A 162 -6.50 17.01 -4.91
C VAL A 162 -7.51 15.96 -4.49
N GLN A 163 -7.72 14.96 -5.34
CA GLN A 163 -8.70 13.89 -5.14
C GLN A 163 -8.00 12.66 -4.56
N GLN A 164 -8.63 12.05 -3.57
CA GLN A 164 -8.18 10.84 -2.89
C GLN A 164 -9.03 9.65 -3.34
N TYR A 165 -8.38 8.69 -3.99
CA TYR A 165 -8.97 7.44 -4.46
C TYR A 165 -8.44 6.27 -3.63
N VAL A 166 -9.32 5.34 -3.28
CA VAL A 166 -8.96 4.06 -2.64
C VAL A 166 -9.23 2.91 -3.60
N PHE A 167 -8.35 1.92 -3.64
CA PHE A 167 -8.62 0.67 -4.34
C PHE A 167 -9.54 -0.20 -3.47
N SER A 168 -10.82 -0.24 -3.81
CA SER A 168 -11.87 -0.93 -3.09
C SER A 168 -12.08 -2.35 -3.58
N TYR A 169 -12.64 -3.17 -2.68
CA TYR A 169 -13.02 -4.55 -2.92
C TYR A 169 -14.50 -4.68 -2.53
N ARG A 170 -15.38 -4.63 -3.53
CA ARG A 170 -16.85 -4.59 -3.39
C ARG A 170 -17.48 -5.94 -3.73
N CYS A 171 -18.56 -6.33 -3.07
CA CYS A 171 -19.19 -7.63 -3.31
C CYS A 171 -20.17 -7.59 -4.48
N VAL A 172 -20.00 -8.50 -5.45
CA VAL A 172 -20.82 -8.55 -6.68
C VAL A 172 -22.28 -8.94 -6.39
N ALA A 173 -22.53 -9.61 -5.26
CA ALA A 173 -23.87 -9.87 -4.73
C ALA A 173 -23.80 -9.94 -3.20
N GLU A 174 -24.19 -8.86 -2.52
CA GLU A 174 -24.23 -8.78 -1.04
C GLU A 174 -25.28 -9.71 -0.41
N THR A 175 -26.25 -10.18 -1.20
CA THR A 175 -27.45 -10.91 -0.76
C THR A 175 -27.54 -12.35 -1.30
N GLY A 176 -26.46 -12.87 -1.90
CA GLY A 176 -26.39 -14.24 -2.42
C GLY A 176 -25.74 -15.22 -1.44
N PRO A 177 -26.13 -16.52 -1.46
CA PRO A 177 -25.41 -17.55 -0.73
C PRO A 177 -24.00 -17.74 -1.27
N CYS A 178 -23.05 -18.01 -0.39
CA CYS A 178 -21.66 -18.22 -0.71
C CYS A 178 -21.45 -19.49 -1.56
N ILE A 179 -20.50 -19.43 -2.50
CA ILE A 179 -20.18 -20.56 -3.37
C ILE A 179 -19.51 -21.69 -2.56
N GLY A 180 -20.03 -22.92 -2.70
CA GLY A 180 -19.44 -24.12 -2.09
C GLY A 180 -19.79 -24.39 -0.63
N ILE A 181 -20.68 -23.61 0.00
CA ILE A 181 -21.11 -23.84 1.38
C ILE A 181 -22.17 -24.96 1.47
N SER A 182 -22.11 -25.78 2.52
CA SER A 182 -23.05 -26.88 2.77
C SER A 182 -24.47 -26.37 3.08
N PRO A 183 -25.53 -27.03 2.56
CA PRO A 183 -26.93 -26.65 2.83
C PRO A 183 -27.35 -26.63 4.30
N LEU A 184 -26.56 -27.22 5.21
CA LEU A 184 -26.75 -27.18 6.67
C LEU A 184 -26.51 -25.79 7.28
N TYR A 185 -25.90 -24.87 6.52
CA TYR A 185 -25.68 -23.49 6.91
C TYR A 185 -26.53 -22.54 6.07
N GLU A 186 -26.82 -21.38 6.63
CA GLU A 186 -27.10 -20.15 5.89
C GLU A 186 -25.77 -19.44 5.65
N SER A 187 -25.69 -18.68 4.56
CA SER A 187 -24.46 -17.98 4.21
C SER A 187 -24.75 -16.74 3.37
N GLU A 188 -23.91 -15.72 3.51
CA GLU A 188 -24.03 -14.45 2.80
C GLU A 188 -22.64 -13.84 2.57
N CYS A 189 -22.46 -13.15 1.43
CA CYS A 189 -21.21 -12.49 1.07
C CYS A 189 -21.17 -11.05 1.60
N THR A 190 -20.48 -10.85 2.72
CA THR A 190 -20.42 -9.55 3.42
C THR A 190 -19.19 -8.74 3.02
N GLU A 191 -19.37 -7.44 2.73
CA GLU A 191 -18.26 -6.49 2.65
C GLU A 191 -17.60 -6.30 4.02
N ARG A 192 -16.27 -6.17 4.01
CA ARG A 192 -15.45 -5.96 5.21
C ARG A 192 -14.49 -4.81 4.98
N TYR A 193 -14.54 -3.86 5.90
CA TYR A 193 -13.74 -2.65 5.87
C TYR A 193 -12.32 -2.92 6.42
N GLY A 194 -11.35 -2.27 5.81
CA GLY A 194 -10.00 -2.09 6.34
C GLY A 194 -9.72 -0.60 6.58
N TRP A 195 -8.60 -0.31 7.23
CA TRP A 195 -8.22 1.06 7.57
C TRP A 195 -7.29 1.67 6.52
N MET A 196 -7.65 2.85 6.01
CA MET A 196 -6.85 3.64 5.08
C MET A 196 -6.49 4.98 5.72
N TYR A 197 -5.21 5.37 5.69
CA TYR A 197 -4.75 6.64 6.25
C TYR A 197 -4.98 7.76 5.22
N MET A 198 -5.99 8.60 5.45
CA MET A 198 -6.50 9.59 4.50
C MET A 198 -6.63 10.97 5.14
N TYR A 199 -6.76 12.01 4.30
CA TYR A 199 -7.00 13.38 4.73
C TYR A 199 -8.52 13.64 4.81
N TYR A 200 -9.02 13.96 6.00
CA TYR A 200 -10.45 14.09 6.27
C TYR A 200 -10.72 15.23 7.26
N ARG A 201 -12.00 15.59 7.43
CA ARG A 201 -12.51 16.40 8.54
C ARG A 201 -13.64 15.65 9.24
N ARG A 202 -13.74 15.77 10.57
CA ARG A 202 -14.88 15.22 11.32
C ARG A 202 -16.14 16.04 11.02
N THR A 203 -17.31 15.41 11.00
CA THR A 203 -18.58 16.14 10.80
C THR A 203 -19.04 16.88 12.07
N ASP A 204 -18.57 16.44 13.25
CA ASP A 204 -18.92 16.98 14.57
C ASP A 204 -17.95 18.05 15.13
N ASP A 205 -16.74 18.20 14.55
CA ASP A 205 -15.82 19.28 14.93
C ASP A 205 -16.42 20.65 14.53
N PRO A 206 -16.68 21.57 15.48
CA PRO A 206 -17.18 22.91 15.18
C PRO A 206 -16.28 23.72 14.26
N PHE A 207 -14.97 23.43 14.25
CA PHE A 207 -13.98 24.09 13.39
C PHE A 207 -13.75 23.36 12.06
N ARG A 208 -14.33 22.15 11.89
CA ARG A 208 -14.22 21.30 10.70
C ARG A 208 -12.77 21.08 10.22
N THR A 209 -11.86 20.93 11.18
CA THR A 209 -10.41 20.96 11.00
C THR A 209 -9.94 19.78 10.14
N PRO A 210 -9.29 20.04 8.98
CA PRO A 210 -8.68 18.99 8.18
C PRO A 210 -7.48 18.32 8.87
N GLN A 211 -7.50 17.00 8.96
CA GLN A 211 -6.45 16.17 9.58
C GLN A 211 -6.18 14.87 8.81
N TRP A 212 -5.04 14.25 9.08
CA TRP A 212 -4.69 12.93 8.56
C TRP A 212 -4.93 11.85 9.63
N GLY A 213 -5.64 10.78 9.26
CA GLY A 213 -5.93 9.67 10.18
C GLY A 213 -6.50 8.45 9.46
N PHE A 214 -6.73 7.38 10.21
CA PHE A 214 -7.31 6.15 9.67
C PHE A 214 -8.84 6.27 9.53
N VAL A 215 -9.33 5.99 8.33
CA VAL A 215 -10.75 5.92 7.98
C VAL A 215 -11.09 4.57 7.36
N ALA A 216 -12.35 4.15 7.47
CA ALA A 216 -12.79 2.85 6.97
C ALA A 216 -12.97 2.86 5.44
N ALA A 217 -12.44 1.84 4.76
CA ALA A 217 -12.57 1.61 3.33
C ALA A 217 -12.86 0.13 2.99
N PRO A 218 -13.70 -0.20 1.98
CA PRO A 218 -14.03 -1.58 1.63
C PRO A 218 -12.79 -2.35 1.13
N HIS A 219 -12.37 -3.38 1.85
CA HIS A 219 -11.08 -4.05 1.63
C HIS A 219 -11.21 -5.55 1.28
N HIS A 220 -12.31 -6.23 1.63
CA HIS A 220 -12.51 -7.62 1.23
C HIS A 220 -13.98 -8.06 1.29
N CYS A 221 -14.33 -9.04 0.46
CA CYS A 221 -15.55 -9.81 0.60
C CYS A 221 -15.29 -11.07 1.44
N ALA A 222 -16.07 -11.26 2.50
CA ALA A 222 -15.99 -12.41 3.38
C ALA A 222 -17.32 -13.14 3.46
N CYS A 223 -17.29 -14.46 3.28
CA CYS A 223 -18.45 -15.29 3.55
C CYS A 223 -18.73 -15.34 5.05
N LYS A 224 -19.89 -14.85 5.47
CA LYS A 224 -20.45 -15.14 6.80
C LYS A 224 -21.28 -16.42 6.68
N ILE A 225 -21.15 -17.32 7.66
CA ILE A 225 -21.93 -18.55 7.75
C ILE A 225 -22.66 -18.63 9.10
N THR A 226 -23.85 -19.21 9.10
CA THR A 226 -24.69 -19.39 10.31
C THR A 226 -25.27 -20.81 10.28
N PRO A 227 -25.11 -21.63 11.34
CA PRO A 227 -25.71 -22.97 11.38
C PRO A 227 -27.24 -22.87 11.42
N LYS A 228 -27.95 -23.63 10.56
CA LYS A 228 -29.44 -23.71 10.61
C LYS A 228 -29.97 -24.48 11.82
N TYR A 229 -29.10 -25.29 12.41
CA TYR A 229 -29.38 -26.05 13.62
C TYR A 229 -28.18 -25.94 14.55
N ILE A 230 -28.44 -25.45 15.76
CA ILE A 230 -27.51 -25.50 16.89
C ILE A 230 -28.20 -26.45 17.88
N PRO A 231 -27.67 -27.66 18.14
CA PRO A 231 -28.17 -28.50 19.22
C PRO A 231 -27.93 -27.78 20.56
N ASP A 232 -28.85 -27.95 21.50
CA ASP A 232 -28.86 -27.20 22.77
C ASP A 232 -27.51 -27.32 23.52
N SER A 233 -27.00 -26.17 23.96
CA SER A 233 -25.65 -25.98 24.52
C SER A 233 -25.65 -25.70 26.02
#